data_AF-A0A316KWY4-F1
#
_entry.id   AF-A0A316KWY4-F1
#
_cell.length_a   1.000
_cell.length_b   1.000
_cell.length_c   1.000
_cell.angle_alpha   90.00
_cell.angle_beta   90.00
_cell.angle_gamma   90.00
#
_symmetry.space_group_name_H-M   'P 1'
#
loop_
_entity.id
_entity.type
_entity.pdbx_description
1 polymer ?
#
loop_
_entity_poly.entity_id
_entity_poly.type
_entity_poly.pdbx_seq_one_letter_code
_entity_poly.pdbx_strand_id
1 'polypeptide(L)'
;MGGVVSEFLDSMRRDFDARMSAHEGMLAHLGLYLTEHDSPFLISELKETFRACGACRCPKSCLDWQSGSEEGPPPWCHKRHTFLSLIDACNALADARISTTGSV
;
A
#
# COMPACT_ATOMS: atom_id res chain seq x y z
N MET A 1 -30.64 -22.80 -7.60
CA MET A 1 -29.98 -22.18 -6.43
C MET A 1 -28.48 -21.88 -6.64
N GLY A 2 -27.83 -22.29 -7.75
CA GLY A 2 -26.40 -22.03 -7.97
C GLY A 2 -25.99 -20.61 -8.44
N GLY A 3 -26.94 -19.78 -8.91
CA GLY A 3 -26.62 -18.43 -9.43
C GLY A 3 -26.23 -17.42 -8.35
N VAL A 4 -26.95 -17.41 -7.22
CA VAL A 4 -26.77 -16.41 -6.14
C VAL A 4 -25.42 -16.56 -5.42
N VAL A 5 -24.95 -17.81 -5.26
CA VAL A 5 -23.64 -18.10 -4.65
C VAL A 5 -22.49 -17.64 -5.55
N SER A 6 -22.62 -17.82 -6.87
CA SER A 6 -21.62 -17.33 -7.84
C SER A 6 -21.52 -15.81 -7.79
N GLU A 7 -22.66 -15.11 -7.86
CA GLU A 7 -22.69 -13.63 -7.85
C GLU A 7 -22.07 -13.04 -6.58
N PHE A 8 -22.31 -13.68 -5.42
CA PHE A 8 -21.74 -13.27 -4.15
C PHE A 8 -20.21 -13.43 -4.13
N LEU A 9 -19.69 -14.60 -4.53
CA LEU A 9 -18.25 -14.85 -4.58
C LEU A 9 -17.55 -13.95 -5.60
N ASP A 10 -18.17 -13.72 -6.75
CA ASP A 10 -17.67 -12.79 -7.76
C ASP A 10 -17.63 -11.35 -7.22
N SER A 11 -18.60 -10.96 -6.39
CA SER A 11 -18.59 -9.67 -5.73
C SER A 11 -17.46 -9.55 -4.70
N MET A 12 -17.23 -10.58 -3.89
CA MET A 12 -16.11 -10.61 -2.94
C MET A 12 -14.76 -10.51 -3.65
N ARG A 13 -14.60 -11.22 -4.76
CA ARG A 13 -13.39 -11.17 -5.59
C ARG A 13 -13.13 -9.76 -6.12
N ARG A 14 -14.14 -9.12 -6.72
CA ARG A 14 -14.00 -7.75 -7.23
C ARG A 14 -13.64 -6.74 -6.15
N ASP A 15 -14.24 -6.89 -4.96
CA ASP A 15 -13.95 -6.03 -3.81
C ASP A 15 -12.53 -6.24 -3.28
N PHE A 16 -12.07 -7.49 -3.22
CA PHE A 16 -10.67 -7.82 -2.89
C PHE A 16 -9.70 -7.23 -3.91
N ASP A 17 -9.93 -7.47 -5.20
CA ASP A 17 -9.08 -6.98 -6.29
C ASP A 17 -9.00 -5.44 -6.26
N ALA A 18 -10.11 -4.75 -6.03
CA ALA A 18 -10.12 -3.29 -5.93
C ALA A 18 -9.28 -2.77 -4.75
N ARG A 19 -9.31 -3.44 -3.59
CA ARG A 19 -8.49 -3.05 -2.43
C ARG A 19 -7.00 -3.35 -2.66
N MET A 20 -6.69 -4.47 -3.30
CA MET A 20 -5.33 -4.82 -3.69
C MET A 20 -4.76 -3.79 -4.68
N SER A 21 -5.49 -3.49 -5.76
CA SER A 21 -5.07 -2.47 -6.72
C SER A 21 -4.92 -1.09 -6.09
N ALA A 22 -5.80 -0.71 -5.15
CA ALA A 22 -5.67 0.56 -4.43
C ALA A 22 -4.42 0.59 -3.52
N HIS A 23 -4.05 -0.54 -2.91
CA HIS A 23 -2.84 -0.63 -2.09
C HIS A 23 -1.58 -0.58 -2.96
N GLU A 24 -1.49 -1.41 -4.00
CA GLU A 24 -0.37 -1.45 -4.93
C GLU A 24 -0.20 -0.11 -5.66
N GLY A 25 -1.30 0.49 -6.13
CA GLY A 25 -1.30 1.80 -6.75
C GLY A 25 -0.83 2.90 -5.80
N MET A 26 -1.11 2.79 -4.50
CA MET A 26 -0.59 3.74 -3.51
C MET A 26 0.92 3.60 -3.34
N LEU A 27 1.43 2.37 -3.27
CA LEU A 27 2.88 2.14 -3.19
C LEU A 27 3.59 2.72 -4.42
N ALA A 28 3.06 2.47 -5.62
CA ALA A 28 3.60 2.99 -6.86
C ALA A 28 3.56 4.54 -6.92
N HIS A 29 2.43 5.14 -6.53
CA HIS A 29 2.26 6.58 -6.47
C HIS A 29 3.24 7.25 -5.50
N LEU A 30 3.55 6.60 -4.39
CA LEU A 30 4.54 7.05 -3.40
C LEU A 30 5.99 6.76 -3.80
N GLY A 31 6.23 6.15 -4.97
CA GLY A 31 7.57 5.76 -5.43
C GLY A 31 8.21 4.64 -4.60
N LEU A 32 7.40 3.84 -3.89
CA LEU A 32 7.87 2.76 -3.01
C LEU A 32 8.01 1.45 -3.79
N TYR A 33 9.18 1.26 -4.42
CA TYR A 33 9.52 0.04 -5.17
C TYR A 33 10.26 -0.95 -4.27
N LEU A 34 9.49 -1.71 -3.49
CA LEU A 34 10.04 -2.66 -2.53
C LEU A 34 10.40 -3.98 -3.21
N THR A 35 11.58 -4.52 -2.86
CA THR A 35 12.08 -5.82 -3.30
C THR A 35 11.87 -6.87 -2.22
N GLU A 36 12.02 -8.15 -2.59
CA GLU A 36 11.98 -9.25 -1.62
C GLU A 36 13.06 -9.11 -0.53
N HIS A 37 14.18 -8.45 -0.83
CA HIS A 37 15.25 -8.18 0.14
C HIS A 37 14.88 -7.11 1.17
N ASP A 38 13.95 -6.21 0.83
CA ASP A 38 13.45 -5.18 1.76
C ASP A 38 12.40 -5.76 2.72
N SER A 39 11.68 -6.79 2.28
CA SER A 39 10.53 -7.36 2.98
C SER A 39 10.79 -7.70 4.46
N PRO A 40 11.90 -8.38 4.85
CA PRO A 40 12.14 -8.69 6.27
C PRO A 40 12.23 -7.46 7.19
N PHE A 41 12.67 -6.33 6.64
CA PHE A 41 12.87 -5.09 7.39
C PHE A 41 11.61 -4.21 7.43
N LEU A 42 10.70 -4.39 6.48
CA LEU A 42 9.50 -3.54 6.30
C LEU A 42 8.19 -4.31 6.53
N ILE A 43 8.26 -5.59 6.91
CA ILE A 43 7.08 -6.47 6.98
C ILE A 43 6.01 -5.96 7.95
N SER A 44 6.41 -5.26 9.01
CA SER A 44 5.49 -4.71 10.00
C SER A 44 4.67 -3.57 9.38
N GLU A 45 5.34 -2.62 8.77
CA GLU A 45 4.78 -1.45 8.10
C GLU A 45 3.92 -1.86 6.91
N LEU A 46 4.39 -2.84 6.13
CA LEU A 46 3.63 -3.41 5.01
C LEU A 46 2.33 -4.06 5.50
N LYS A 47 2.36 -4.83 6.58
CA LYS A 47 1.14 -5.42 7.16
C LYS A 47 0.15 -4.35 7.62
N GLU A 48 0.61 -3.26 8.21
CA GLU A 48 -0.27 -2.18 8.66
C GLU A 48 -0.90 -1.41 7.47
N THR A 49 -0.16 -1.16 6.40
CA THR A 49 -0.74 -0.56 5.17
C THR A 49 -1.76 -1.50 4.52
N PHE A 50 -1.47 -2.80 4.46
CA PHE A 50 -2.40 -3.82 3.97
C PHE A 50 -3.69 -3.86 4.80
N ARG A 51 -3.57 -3.91 6.13
CA ARG A 51 -4.73 -3.91 7.04
C ARG A 51 -5.56 -2.64 6.88
N ALA A 52 -4.91 -1.49 6.74
CA ALA A 52 -5.57 -0.21 6.53
C ALA A 52 -6.41 -0.18 5.24
N CYS A 53 -5.84 -0.61 4.10
CA CYS A 53 -6.57 -0.69 2.84
C CYS A 53 -7.66 -1.77 2.88
N GLY A 54 -7.37 -2.93 3.50
CA GLY A 54 -8.31 -4.04 3.66
C GLY A 54 -9.58 -3.66 4.43
N ALA A 55 -9.47 -2.77 5.40
CA ALA A 55 -10.60 -2.26 6.19
C ALA A 55 -11.24 -0.98 5.61
N CYS A 56 -10.73 -0.46 4.49
CA CYS A 56 -11.21 0.78 3.90
C CYS A 56 -12.58 0.58 3.24
N ARG A 57 -13.52 1.50 3.54
CA ARG A 57 -14.86 1.52 2.94
C ARG A 57 -14.91 2.19 1.57
N CYS A 58 -13.87 2.95 1.21
CA CYS A 58 -13.85 3.79 0.02
C CYS A 58 -12.54 3.61 -0.80
N PRO A 59 -12.17 2.38 -1.23
CA PRO A 59 -10.93 2.16 -1.96
C PRO A 59 -10.89 2.90 -3.31
N LYS A 60 -12.06 3.12 -3.94
CA LYS A 60 -12.17 3.84 -5.21
C LYS A 60 -11.65 5.29 -5.15
N SER A 61 -11.90 5.98 -4.05
CA SER A 61 -11.38 7.36 -3.87
C SER A 61 -9.85 7.39 -3.86
N CYS A 62 -9.19 6.35 -3.35
CA CYS A 62 -7.73 6.25 -3.40
C CYS A 62 -7.23 6.00 -4.83
N LEU A 63 -7.93 5.15 -5.60
CA LEU A 63 -7.60 4.90 -7.02
C LEU A 63 -7.71 6.19 -7.84
N ASP A 64 -8.78 6.96 -7.65
CA ASP A 64 -8.97 8.23 -8.35
C ASP A 64 -7.86 9.23 -7.97
N TRP A 65 -7.48 9.31 -6.69
CA TRP A 65 -6.39 10.15 -6.21
C TRP A 65 -5.03 9.79 -6.84
N GLN A 66 -4.72 8.50 -6.92
CA GLN A 66 -3.45 7.99 -7.48
C GLN A 66 -3.26 8.35 -8.96
N SER A 67 -4.35 8.65 -9.69
CA SER A 67 -4.27 9.10 -11.08
C SER A 67 -3.86 10.58 -11.24
N GLY A 68 -3.87 11.34 -10.16
CA GLY A 68 -3.44 12.73 -10.12
C GLY A 68 -1.91 12.89 -10.01
N SER A 69 -1.47 14.14 -10.01
CA SER A 69 -0.04 14.53 -9.86
C SER A 69 0.32 15.01 -8.46
N GLU A 70 -0.60 14.85 -7.50
CA GLU A 70 -0.40 15.28 -6.11
C GLU A 70 0.66 14.40 -5.44
N GLU A 71 1.45 14.96 -4.52
CA GLU A 71 2.47 14.21 -3.80
C GLU A 71 1.92 13.58 -2.51
N GLY A 72 2.45 12.40 -2.18
CA GLY A 72 2.19 11.76 -0.90
C GLY A 72 0.81 11.09 -0.79
N PRO A 73 0.48 10.55 0.41
CA PRO A 73 -0.79 9.87 0.60
C PRO A 73 -1.95 10.87 0.66
N PRO A 74 -3.15 10.48 0.20
CA PRO A 74 -4.30 11.37 0.13
C PRO A 74 -4.60 12.02 1.50
N PRO A 75 -4.80 13.35 1.54
CA PRO A 75 -4.88 14.07 2.80
C PRO A 75 -6.10 13.68 3.64
N TRP A 76 -7.17 13.23 2.98
CA TRP A 76 -8.42 12.77 3.58
C TRP A 76 -8.39 11.30 4.02
N CYS A 77 -7.34 10.53 3.70
CA CYS A 77 -7.24 9.15 4.15
C CYS A 77 -6.96 9.09 5.65
N HIS A 78 -7.94 8.62 6.44
CA HIS A 78 -7.82 8.47 7.89
C HIS A 78 -6.68 7.53 8.33
N LYS A 79 -6.25 6.64 7.43
CA LYS A 79 -5.15 5.71 7.67
C LYS A 79 -3.85 6.14 6.99
N ARG A 80 -3.74 7.37 6.46
CA ARG A 80 -2.54 7.87 5.78
C ARG A 80 -1.24 7.74 6.59
N HIS A 81 -1.35 7.76 7.92
CA HIS A 81 -0.20 7.59 8.81
C HIS A 81 0.52 6.25 8.63
N THR A 82 -0.16 5.17 8.19
CA THR A 82 0.49 3.89 7.93
C THR A 82 1.42 3.97 6.72
N PHE A 83 1.03 4.72 5.68
CA PHE A 83 1.88 4.99 4.52
C PHE A 83 3.02 5.94 4.85
N LEU A 84 2.79 6.98 5.67
CA LEU A 84 3.86 7.85 6.16
C LEU A 84 4.91 7.05 6.95
N SER A 85 4.46 6.16 7.86
CA SER A 85 5.36 5.28 8.59
C SER A 85 6.16 4.34 7.69
N LEU A 86 5.55 3.83 6.61
CA LEU A 86 6.26 3.02 5.63
C LEU A 86 7.32 3.83 4.87
N ILE A 87 7.01 5.06 4.48
CA ILE A 87 7.97 5.98 3.84
C ILE A 87 9.17 6.22 4.76
N ASP A 88 8.91 6.54 6.03
CA ASP A 88 9.97 6.75 7.03
C ASP A 88 10.87 5.51 7.18
N ALA A 89 10.27 4.32 7.24
CA ALA A 89 11.02 3.06 7.33
C ALA A 89 11.85 2.77 6.07
N CYS A 90 11.32 3.09 4.88
CA CYS A 90 12.05 2.95 3.62
C CYS A 90 13.27 3.87 3.56
N ASN A 91 13.09 5.13 3.98
CA ASN A 91 14.18 6.10 4.04
C ASN A 91 15.27 5.65 5.02
N ALA A 92 14.88 5.20 6.22
CA ALA A 92 15.82 4.66 7.20
C ALA A 92 16.60 3.44 6.67
N LEU A 93 15.93 2.55 5.92
CA LEU A 93 16.57 1.39 5.30
C LEU A 93 17.57 1.80 4.19
N ALA A 94 17.23 2.80 3.38
CA ALA A 94 18.11 3.35 2.36
C ALA A 94 19.37 3.98 2.98
N ASP A 95 19.21 4.78 4.03
CA ASP A 95 20.31 5.44 4.74
C ASP A 95 21.27 4.43 5.39
N ALA A 96 20.73 3.34 5.95
CA ALA A 96 21.53 2.25 6.52
C ALA A 96 22.40 1.54 5.47
N ARG A 97 21.89 1.37 4.25
CA ARG A 97 22.63 0.77 3.12
C ARG A 97 23.78 1.66 2.65
N ILE A 98 23.55 2.97 2.58
CA ILE A 98 24.57 3.95 2.21
C ILE A 98 25.69 3.97 3.26
N SER A 99 25.31 3.94 4.55
CA SER A 99 26.28 3.94 5.66
C SER A 99 27.16 2.69 5.68
N THR A 100 26.62 1.53 5.26
CA THR A 100 27.37 0.26 5.19
C THR A 100 28.34 0.19 4.01
N THR A 101 28.04 0.91 2.92
CA THR A 101 28.87 0.93 1.70
C THR A 101 29.94 2.03 1.69
N GLY A 102 29.81 3.04 2.55
CA GLY A 102 30.77 4.16 2.70
C GLY A 102 31.91 3.93 3.70
N SER A 103 32.02 2.75 4.32
CA SER A 103 33.15 2.37 5.19
C SER A 103 34.13 1.47 4.44
N VAL A 104 35.01 2.07 3.63
CA VAL A 104 36.25 1.44 3.12
C VAL A 104 37.40 2.41 3.35
#